data_AF-X0S5A8-F1
#
_entry.id   AF-X0S5A8-F1
#
_cell.length_a   1.000
_cell.length_b   1.000
_cell.length_c   1.000
_cell.angle_alpha   90.00
_cell.angle_beta   90.00
_cell.angle_gamma   90.00
#
_symmetry.space_group_name_H-M   'P 1'
#
loop_
_entity.id
_entity.type
_entity.pdbx_description
1 polymer ?
#
loop_
_entity_poly.entity_id
_entity_poly.type
_entity_poly.pdbx_seq_one_letter_code
_entity_poly.pdbx_strand_id
1 'polypeptide(L)'
;KYQIFIEATMAKAKENGSISEVLRRWGIHSSDLTRIKRTVEGEAINAFKARKSRRPKIDSAIHQQLKVEKERLETVILEQAAELALIKKKDRSI
;
A
#
# COMPACT_ATOMS: atom_id res chain seq x y z
N LYS A 1 -10.53 -18.72 -15.76
CA LYS A 1 -10.70 -18.62 -14.29
C LYS A 1 -10.78 -17.18 -13.80
N TYR A 2 -9.78 -16.33 -14.08
CA TYR A 2 -9.78 -14.92 -13.66
C TYR A 2 -10.96 -14.09 -14.19
N GLN A 3 -11.33 -14.25 -15.46
CA GLN A 3 -12.49 -13.54 -16.05
C GLN A 3 -13.81 -13.84 -15.32
N ILE A 4 -14.07 -15.12 -15.02
CA ILE A 4 -15.23 -15.58 -14.26
C ILE A 4 -15.24 -14.94 -12.86
N PHE A 5 -14.07 -14.87 -12.21
CA PHE A 5 -13.92 -14.23 -10.91
C PHE A 5 -14.28 -12.74 -10.95
N ILE A 6 -13.80 -11.99 -11.96
CA ILE A 6 -14.16 -10.57 -12.12
C ILE A 6 -15.66 -10.42 -12.33
N GLU A 7 -16.24 -11.14 -13.29
CA GLU A 7 -17.66 -11.02 -13.61
C GLU A 7 -18.55 -11.36 -12.41
N ALA A 8 -18.22 -12.43 -11.67
CA ALA A 8 -18.96 -12.80 -10.47
C ALA A 8 -18.80 -11.77 -9.34
N THR A 9 -17.61 -11.16 -9.21
CA THR A 9 -17.35 -10.11 -8.21
C THR A 9 -18.07 -8.82 -8.56
N MET A 10 -18.08 -8.43 -9.83
CA MET A 10 -18.79 -7.25 -10.33
C MET A 10 -20.31 -7.44 -10.24
N ALA A 11 -20.81 -8.65 -10.55
CA ALA A 11 -22.21 -8.99 -10.34
C ALA A 11 -22.59 -8.93 -8.85
N LYS A 12 -21.70 -9.35 -7.94
CA LYS A 12 -21.95 -9.21 -6.49
C LYS A 12 -22.00 -7.75 -6.03
N ALA A 13 -21.19 -6.88 -6.63
CA ALA A 13 -21.05 -5.48 -6.22
C ALA A 13 -22.13 -4.54 -6.81
N LYS A 14 -22.79 -4.94 -7.89
CA LYS A 14 -23.89 -4.18 -8.51
C LYS A 14 -25.21 -4.47 -7.81
N GLU A 15 -26.01 -3.42 -7.60
CA GLU A 15 -27.35 -3.49 -6.98
C GLU A 15 -28.30 -4.47 -7.71
N ASN A 16 -28.24 -4.50 -9.04
CA ASN A 16 -29.01 -5.43 -9.90
C ASN A 16 -28.16 -6.58 -10.47
N GLY A 17 -26.98 -6.85 -9.90
CA GLY A 17 -26.10 -7.88 -10.44
C GLY A 17 -26.52 -9.28 -9.97
N SER A 18 -26.58 -10.23 -10.91
CA SER A 18 -26.96 -11.62 -10.63
C SER A 18 -25.77 -12.56 -10.77
N ILE A 19 -25.26 -13.06 -9.64
CA ILE A 19 -24.24 -14.12 -9.64
C ILE A 19 -24.76 -15.36 -10.36
N SER A 20 -26.04 -15.68 -10.21
CA SER A 20 -26.69 -16.84 -10.84
C SER A 20 -26.67 -16.76 -12.37
N GLU A 21 -26.81 -15.56 -12.95
CA GLU A 21 -26.67 -15.36 -14.41
C GLU A 21 -25.24 -15.57 -14.88
N VAL A 22 -24.25 -15.09 -14.11
CA VAL A 22 -22.84 -15.34 -14.40
C VAL A 22 -22.56 -16.84 -14.37
N LEU A 23 -23.01 -17.55 -13.33
CA LEU A 23 -22.84 -19.01 -13.23
C LEU A 23 -23.48 -19.76 -14.40
N ARG A 24 -24.71 -19.39 -14.79
CA ARG A 24 -25.42 -19.98 -15.94
C ARG A 24 -24.69 -19.74 -17.26
N ARG A 25 -24.26 -18.49 -17.51
CA ARG A 25 -23.55 -18.11 -18.74
C ARG A 25 -22.25 -18.89 -18.92
N TRP A 26 -21.54 -19.11 -17.82
CA TRP A 26 -20.27 -19.84 -17.83
C TRP A 26 -20.43 -21.36 -17.65
N GLY A 27 -21.65 -21.85 -17.43
CA GLY A 27 -21.93 -23.28 -17.27
C GLY A 27 -21.28 -23.91 -16.04
N ILE A 28 -21.14 -23.17 -14.94
CA ILE A 28 -20.44 -23.62 -13.73
C ILE A 28 -21.32 -23.59 -12.49
N HIS A 29 -21.02 -24.46 -11.52
CA HIS A 29 -21.68 -24.44 -10.23
C HIS A 29 -21.05 -23.43 -9.25
N SER A 30 -21.79 -23.10 -8.20
CA SER A 30 -21.30 -22.23 -7.12
C SER A 30 -20.07 -22.80 -6.39
N SER A 31 -19.95 -24.13 -6.33
CA SER A 31 -18.76 -24.83 -5.82
C SER A 31 -17.52 -24.56 -6.68
N ASP A 32 -17.67 -24.55 -8.01
CA ASP A 32 -16.59 -24.23 -8.93
C ASP A 32 -16.20 -22.76 -8.85
N LEU A 33 -17.17 -21.85 -8.70
CA LEU A 33 -16.87 -20.45 -8.42
C LEU A 33 -16.06 -20.28 -7.13
N THR A 34 -16.36 -21.08 -6.10
CA THR A 34 -15.59 -21.08 -4.84
C THR A 34 -14.15 -21.56 -5.05
N ARG A 35 -13.96 -22.61 -5.85
CA ARG A 35 -12.62 -23.09 -6.24
C ARG A 35 -11.86 -22.03 -7.04
N ILE A 36 -12.53 -21.39 -8.00
CA ILE A 36 -11.96 -20.32 -8.83
C ILE A 36 -11.49 -19.15 -7.96
N LYS A 37 -12.29 -18.72 -6.99
CA LYS A 37 -11.91 -17.65 -6.04
C LYS A 37 -10.62 -18.00 -5.30
N ARG A 38 -10.56 -19.20 -4.71
CA ARG A 38 -9.36 -19.66 -3.99
C ARG A 38 -8.12 -19.70 -4.89
N THR A 39 -8.27 -20.19 -6.13
CA THR A 39 -7.15 -20.23 -7.09
C THR A 39 -6.67 -18.81 -7.44
N VAL A 40 -7.58 -17.90 -7.79
CA VAL A 40 -7.23 -16.53 -8.17
C VAL A 40 -6.59 -15.75 -7.01
N GLU A 41 -7.15 -15.87 -5.81
CA GLU A 41 -6.61 -15.23 -4.60
C GLU A 41 -5.22 -15.80 -4.25
N GLY A 42 -5.06 -17.12 -4.33
CA GLY A 42 -3.77 -17.78 -4.11
C GLY A 42 -2.71 -17.35 -5.13
N GLU A 43 -3.07 -17.28 -6.42
CA GLU A 43 -2.20 -16.78 -7.49
C GLU A 43 -1.82 -15.31 -7.26
N ALA A 44 -2.76 -14.46 -6.85
CA ALA A 44 -2.49 -13.06 -6.52
C ALA A 44 -1.50 -12.91 -5.35
N ILE A 45 -1.69 -13.70 -4.28
CA ILE A 45 -0.76 -13.72 -3.13
C ILE A 45 0.61 -14.21 -3.56
N ASN A 46 0.69 -15.27 -4.37
CA ASN A 46 1.95 -15.80 -4.87
C ASN A 46 2.67 -14.79 -5.76
N ALA A 47 1.94 -14.12 -6.66
CA ALA A 47 2.48 -13.04 -7.48
C ALA A 47 2.95 -11.85 -6.63
N PHE A 48 2.24 -11.50 -5.56
CA PHE A 48 2.65 -10.47 -4.62
C PHE A 48 3.92 -10.84 -3.87
N LYS A 49 4.04 -12.09 -3.40
CA LYS A 49 5.26 -12.59 -2.74
C LYS A 49 6.45 -12.66 -3.70
N ALA A 50 6.22 -13.09 -4.94
CA ALA A 50 7.24 -13.21 -5.98
C ALA A 50 7.71 -11.83 -6.47
N ARG A 51 6.85 -10.80 -6.41
CA ARG A 51 7.24 -9.41 -6.65
C ARG A 51 8.21 -8.96 -5.54
N LYS A 52 9.50 -9.15 -5.78
CA LYS A 52 10.56 -8.48 -5.04
C LYS A 52 10.36 -6.98 -5.24
N SER A 53 9.89 -6.29 -4.19
CA SER A 53 9.84 -4.82 -4.18
C SER A 53 11.21 -4.30 -4.62
N ARG A 54 11.24 -3.33 -5.54
CA ARG A 54 12.48 -2.62 -5.89
C ARG A 54 13.03 -1.83 -4.70
N ARG A 55 12.21 -1.59 -3.68
CA ARG A 55 12.64 -0.96 -2.44
C ARG A 55 13.30 -2.02 -1.55
N PRO A 56 14.47 -1.72 -0.97
CA PRO A 56 15.10 -2.62 -0.01
C PRO A 56 14.12 -2.93 1.13
N LYS A 57 14.16 -4.16 1.63
CA LYS A 57 13.47 -4.50 2.88
C LYS A 57 14.20 -3.75 3.99
N ILE A 58 13.64 -2.61 4.40
CA ILE A 58 14.10 -1.88 5.58
C ILE A 58 13.32 -2.45 6.76
N ASP A 59 14.03 -2.81 7.82
CA ASP A 59 13.40 -3.18 9.08
C ASP A 59 12.57 -1.99 9.61
N SER A 60 11.32 -2.26 10.00
CA SER A 60 10.43 -1.24 10.54
C SER A 60 11.00 -0.57 11.79
N ALA A 61 11.76 -1.32 12.61
CA ALA A 61 12.40 -0.78 13.80
C ALA A 61 13.48 0.24 13.42
N ILE A 62 14.36 -0.12 12.48
CA ILE A 62 15.41 0.78 11.96
C ILE A 62 14.77 2.01 11.30
N HIS A 63 13.69 1.85 10.54
CA HIS A 63 12.98 2.96 9.93
C HIS A 63 12.41 3.93 10.97
N GLN A 64 11.81 3.42 12.04
CA GLN A 64 11.30 4.28 13.12
C GLN A 64 12.41 5.02 13.85
N GLN A 65 13.53 4.34 14.16
CA GLN A 65 14.69 4.96 14.79
C GLN A 65 15.25 6.10 13.93
N LEU A 66 15.42 5.85 12.63
CA LEU A 66 15.89 6.87 11.68
C LEU A 66 14.93 8.05 11.57
N LYS A 67 13.62 7.82 11.67
CA LYS A 67 12.62 8.88 11.64
C LYS A 67 12.72 9.79 12.87
N VAL A 68 12.84 9.19 14.06
CA VAL A 68 13.00 9.95 15.32
C VAL A 68 14.29 10.75 15.30
N GLU A 69 15.39 10.15 14.87
CA GLU A 69 16.68 10.86 14.79
C GLU A 69 16.64 12.00 13.78
N LYS A 70 15.98 11.80 12.64
CA LYS A 70 15.75 12.86 11.65
C LYS A 70 15.00 14.04 12.26
N GLU A 71 13.88 13.79 12.94
CA GLU A 71 13.07 14.84 13.58
C GLU A 71 13.89 15.61 14.63
N ARG A 72 14.69 14.90 15.43
CA ARG A 72 15.60 15.51 16.41
C ARG A 72 16.62 16.44 15.74
N LEU A 73 17.25 16.00 14.65
CA LEU A 73 18.23 16.80 13.92
C LEU A 73 17.59 18.02 13.25
N GLU A 74 16.39 17.88 12.70
CA GLU A 74 15.65 19.00 12.12
C GLU A 74 15.36 20.09 13.17
N THR A 75 14.97 19.72 14.39
CA THR A 75 14.79 20.68 15.50
C THR A 75 16.08 21.42 15.84
N VAL A 76 17.19 20.69 16.02
CA VAL A 76 18.49 21.30 16.36
C VAL A 76 18.96 22.27 15.28
N ILE A 77 18.78 21.92 14.00
CA ILE A 77 19.15 22.79 12.87
C ILE A 77 18.35 24.09 12.91
N LEU A 78 17.05 24.03 13.24
CA LEU A 78 16.20 25.23 13.33
C LEU A 78 16.62 26.15 14.47
N GLU A 79 16.97 25.59 15.64
CA GLU A 79 17.48 26.35 16.78
C GLU A 79 18.80 27.06 16.42
N GLN A 80 19.75 26.33 15.84
CA GLN A 80 21.02 26.90 15.39
C GLN A 80 20.84 28.00 14.33
N ALA A 81 19.90 27.81 13.39
CA ALA A 81 19.58 28.82 12.39
C ALA A 81 19.02 30.11 13.02
N ALA A 82 18.19 29.98 14.06
CA ALA A 82 17.66 31.12 14.78
C ALA A 82 18.76 31.88 15.54
N GLU A 83 19.65 31.17 16.24
CA GLU A 83 20.79 31.77 16.94
C GLU A 83 21.73 32.51 15.98
N LEU A 84 22.06 31.90 14.83
CA LEU A 84 22.88 32.53 13.80
C LEU A 84 22.23 33.79 13.21
N ALA A 85 20.90 33.80 13.06
CA ALA A 85 20.18 34.97 12.58
C ALA A 85 20.28 36.15 13.57
N LEU A 86 20.21 35.86 14.88
CA LEU A 86 20.37 36.86 15.93
C LEU A 86 21.80 37.43 15.96
N ILE A 87 22.82 36.57 15.87
CA ILE A 87 24.23 36.97 15.81
C ILE A 87 24.48 37.87 14.59
N LYS A 88 24.05 37.44 13.39
CA LYS A 88 24.22 38.23 12.16
C LYS A 88 23.47 39.56 12.16
N LYS A 89 22.40 39.69 12.95
CA LYS A 89 21.69 40.97 13.14
C LYS A 89 22.52 41.88 14.04
N LYS A 90 23.02 41.36 15.17
CA LYS A 90 23.87 42.10 16.10
C LYS A 90 25.17 42.59 15.45
N ASP A 91 25.85 41.75 14.68
CA ASP A 91 27.09 42.12 13.97
C ASP A 91 26.86 43.21 12.91
N ARG A 92 25.68 43.28 12.30
CA ARG A 92 25.30 44.34 11.34
C ARG A 92 24.86 45.65 12.00
N SER A 93 24.75 45.68 13.33
CA SER A 93 24.26 46.83 14.09
C SER A 93 25.40 47.68 14.69
N ILE A 94 26.66 47.27 14.46
CA ILE A 94 27.92 47.91 14.88
C ILE A 94 28.60 48.41 13.61
#